data_AF-A0A6N2EDC0-F1
#
_entry.id   AF-A0A6N2EDC0-F1
#
_cell.length_a   1.000
_cell.length_b   1.000
_cell.length_c   1.000
_cell.angle_alpha   90.00
_cell.angle_beta   90.00
_cell.angle_gamma   90.00
#
_symmetry.space_group_name_H-M   'P 1'
#
loop_
_entity.id
_entity.type
_entity.pdbx_description
1 polymer ?
#
loop_
_entity_poly.entity_id
_entity_poly.type
_entity_poly.pdbx_seq_one_letter_code
_entity_poly.pdbx_strand_id
1 'polypeptide(L)'
;MARRLLNFYQRHPLISTNLNILASGVLAIMLAKWPVQWVSNWIGEGYNGLKVVLAALIDAAFDGAVYLILHWIANHWRPYGCHDEVDLHEQKSWWRKYIRSVSGIQLERLFLFPVFYGTAMGGMYALMHFDIMREGWAFALAFFVAICVTRIVHTIYWIKTGRFRTIKIAVSDADMEQNDKGSGQKRSQWGEDPAGPGAQRPL
;
A
#
# COMPACT_ATOMS: atom_id res chain seq x y z
N MET A 1 4.13 -24.54 -10.79
CA MET A 1 5.18 -23.55 -10.41
C MET A 1 4.64 -22.27 -9.77
N ALA A 2 3.49 -21.73 -10.20
CA ALA A 2 2.90 -20.49 -9.64
C ALA A 2 2.77 -20.47 -8.10
N ARG A 3 2.37 -21.60 -7.47
CA ARG A 3 2.28 -21.69 -6.00
C ARG A 3 3.63 -21.51 -5.27
N ARG A 4 4.76 -21.91 -5.88
CA ARG A 4 6.09 -21.72 -5.27
C ARG A 4 6.53 -20.26 -5.31
N LEU A 5 6.21 -19.55 -6.40
CA LEU A 5 6.45 -18.10 -6.52
C LEU A 5 5.59 -17.30 -5.54
N LEU A 6 4.31 -17.67 -5.38
CA LEU A 6 3.42 -17.08 -4.38
C LEU A 6 3.93 -17.29 -2.95
N ASN A 7 4.40 -18.48 -2.61
CA ASN A 7 4.96 -18.75 -1.28
C ASN A 7 6.27 -17.97 -1.01
N PHE A 8 7.10 -17.77 -2.04
CA PHE A 8 8.29 -16.92 -1.92
C PHE A 8 7.91 -15.44 -1.74
N TYR A 9 6.91 -14.98 -2.50
CA TYR A 9 6.37 -13.62 -2.41
C TYR A 9 5.77 -13.33 -1.03
N GLN A 10 5.04 -14.28 -0.45
CA GLN A 10 4.47 -14.17 0.90
C GLN A 10 5.55 -14.12 2.00
N ARG A 11 6.71 -14.76 1.78
CA ARG A 11 7.79 -14.82 2.78
C ARG A 11 8.53 -13.48 2.97
N HIS A 12 8.44 -12.58 1.99
CA HIS A 12 9.16 -11.31 2.03
C HIS A 12 8.18 -10.13 1.95
N PRO A 13 7.66 -9.64 3.10
CA PRO A 13 6.69 -8.55 3.15
C PRO A 13 7.18 -7.25 2.49
N LEU A 14 8.49 -7.10 2.36
CA LEU A 14 9.14 -5.98 1.70
C LEU A 14 9.00 -6.03 0.19
N ILE A 15 9.21 -7.21 -0.39
CA ILE A 15 9.10 -7.43 -1.83
C ILE A 15 7.64 -7.29 -2.23
N SER A 16 6.72 -7.84 -1.42
CA SER A 16 5.30 -7.75 -1.74
C SER A 16 4.76 -6.32 -1.65
N THR A 17 5.20 -5.56 -0.66
CA THR A 17 4.82 -4.15 -0.53
C THR A 17 5.42 -3.31 -1.66
N ASN A 18 6.72 -3.48 -1.96
CA ASN A 18 7.37 -2.73 -3.04
C ASN A 18 6.79 -3.05 -4.41
N LEU A 19 6.51 -4.32 -4.70
CA LEU A 19 5.92 -4.73 -5.97
C LEU A 19 4.50 -4.19 -6.12
N ASN A 20 3.68 -4.24 -5.06
CA ASN A 20 2.32 -3.71 -5.11
C ASN A 20 2.33 -2.20 -5.36
N ILE A 21 3.21 -1.45 -4.69
CA ILE A 21 3.30 0.00 -4.91
C ILE A 21 3.86 0.32 -6.31
N LEU A 22 4.83 -0.45 -6.80
CA LEU A 22 5.35 -0.28 -8.16
C LEU A 22 4.25 -0.57 -9.19
N ALA A 23 3.50 -1.65 -9.02
CA ALA A 23 2.36 -1.99 -9.87
C ALA A 23 1.29 -0.90 -9.84
N SER A 24 0.96 -0.36 -8.66
CA SER A 24 -0.01 0.74 -8.56
C SER A 24 0.49 2.00 -9.24
N GLY A 25 1.78 2.33 -9.14
CA GLY A 25 2.35 3.51 -9.79
C GLY A 25 2.40 3.36 -11.32
N VAL A 26 2.74 2.17 -11.82
CA VAL A 26 2.67 1.88 -13.26
C VAL A 26 1.23 1.96 -13.77
N LEU A 27 0.27 1.44 -13.00
CA LEU A 27 -1.14 1.52 -13.33
C LEU A 27 -1.62 2.99 -13.35
N ALA A 28 -1.20 3.79 -12.38
CA ALA A 28 -1.52 5.22 -12.32
C ALA A 28 -0.95 5.97 -13.52
N ILE A 29 0.31 5.72 -13.91
CA ILE A 29 0.90 6.29 -15.14
C ILE A 29 0.07 5.93 -16.37
N MET A 30 -0.34 4.68 -16.50
CA MET A 30 -1.16 4.24 -17.64
C MET A 30 -2.50 4.98 -17.71
N LEU A 31 -3.15 5.19 -16.55
CA LEU A 31 -4.41 5.92 -16.46
C LEU A 31 -4.21 7.43 -16.69
N ALA A 32 -3.14 8.01 -16.15
CA ALA A 32 -2.82 9.44 -16.25
C ALA A 32 -2.33 9.84 -17.64
N LYS A 33 -1.77 8.91 -18.43
CA LYS A 33 -1.28 9.20 -19.79
C LYS A 33 -2.35 9.83 -20.68
N TRP A 34 -3.59 9.32 -20.65
CA TRP A 34 -4.68 9.81 -21.50
C TRP A 34 -5.08 11.26 -21.20
N PRO A 35 -5.40 11.65 -19.95
CA PRO A 35 -5.71 13.05 -19.63
C PRO A 35 -4.51 13.98 -19.85
N VAL A 36 -3.28 13.53 -19.59
CA VAL A 36 -2.07 14.32 -19.87
C VAL A 36 -1.95 14.62 -21.36
N GLN A 37 -2.13 13.62 -22.21
CA GLN A 37 -2.09 13.81 -23.66
C GLN A 37 -3.22 14.72 -24.14
N TRP A 38 -4.42 14.59 -23.57
CA TRP A 38 -5.57 15.44 -23.91
C TRP A 38 -5.33 16.91 -23.54
N VAL A 39 -4.85 17.19 -22.32
CA VAL A 39 -4.52 18.54 -21.85
C VAL A 39 -3.36 19.13 -22.64
N SER A 40 -2.34 18.33 -22.98
CA SER A 40 -1.20 18.77 -23.78
C SER A 40 -1.62 19.25 -25.17
N ASN A 41 -2.49 18.49 -25.84
CA ASN A 41 -3.04 18.86 -27.15
C ASN A 41 -3.88 20.14 -27.07
N TRP A 42 -4.59 20.36 -25.96
CA TRP A 42 -5.41 21.55 -25.75
C TRP A 42 -4.58 22.83 -25.56
N ILE A 43 -3.42 22.72 -24.92
CA ILE A 43 -2.51 23.86 -24.65
C ILE A 43 -1.74 24.30 -25.91
N GLY A 44 -1.53 23.39 -26.87
CA GLY A 44 -0.73 23.65 -28.06
C GLY A 44 0.78 23.58 -27.82
N GLU A 45 1.60 23.77 -28.86
CA GLU A 45 3.03 23.43 -28.84
C GLU A 45 3.93 24.41 -28.04
N GLY A 46 3.46 25.62 -27.74
CA GLY A 46 4.31 26.69 -27.21
C GLY A 46 4.69 26.62 -25.73
N TYR A 47 4.01 25.82 -24.90
CA TYR A 47 4.10 25.91 -23.44
C TYR A 47 4.60 24.63 -22.76
N ASN A 48 5.82 24.20 -23.10
CA ASN A 48 6.41 22.96 -22.55
C ASN A 48 6.47 22.94 -21.02
N GLY A 49 6.86 24.05 -20.38
CA GLY A 49 6.89 24.13 -18.91
C GLY A 49 5.52 23.93 -18.27
N LEU A 50 4.48 24.56 -18.84
CA LEU A 50 3.10 24.42 -18.35
C LEU A 50 2.58 22.99 -18.51
N LYS A 51 2.90 22.35 -19.64
CA LYS A 51 2.56 20.93 -19.88
C LYS A 51 3.17 20.02 -18.83
N VAL A 52 4.46 20.21 -18.49
CA VAL A 52 5.14 19.40 -17.47
C VAL A 52 4.50 19.61 -16.09
N VAL A 53 4.21 20.87 -15.71
CA VAL A 53 3.55 21.16 -14.42
C VAL A 53 2.16 20.55 -14.34
N LEU A 54 1.34 20.70 -15.39
CA LEU A 54 0.00 20.11 -15.42
C LEU A 54 0.05 18.58 -15.45
N ALA A 55 1.00 17.98 -16.16
CA ALA A 55 1.19 16.54 -16.15
C ALA A 55 1.52 16.02 -14.74
N ALA A 56 2.39 16.73 -14.02
CA ALA A 56 2.71 16.41 -12.62
C ALA A 56 1.49 16.54 -11.69
N LEU A 57 0.65 17.57 -11.88
CA LEU A 57 -0.56 17.76 -11.08
C LEU A 57 -1.62 16.68 -11.36
N ILE A 58 -1.82 16.32 -12.63
CA ILE A 58 -2.74 15.25 -13.03
C ILE A 58 -2.26 13.92 -12.43
N ASP A 59 -0.97 13.60 -12.58
CA ASP A 59 -0.38 12.40 -12.00
C ASP A 59 -0.56 12.35 -10.47
N ALA A 60 -0.26 13.45 -9.75
CA ALA A 60 -0.48 13.54 -8.31
C ALA A 60 -1.92 13.21 -7.89
N ALA A 61 -2.90 13.74 -8.64
CA ALA A 61 -4.32 13.51 -8.39
C ALA A 61 -4.70 12.04 -8.63
N PHE A 62 -4.21 11.44 -9.73
CA PHE A 62 -4.47 10.03 -10.05
C PHE A 62 -3.79 9.09 -9.07
N ASP A 63 -2.54 9.36 -8.66
CA ASP A 63 -1.82 8.57 -7.66
C ASP A 63 -2.57 8.56 -6.31
N GLY A 64 -3.05 9.73 -5.87
CA GLY A 64 -3.89 9.85 -4.68
C GLY A 64 -5.20 9.08 -4.81
N ALA A 65 -5.89 9.22 -5.94
CA ALA A 65 -7.17 8.57 -6.19
C ALA A 65 -7.04 7.03 -6.27
N VAL A 66 -6.08 6.52 -7.06
CA VAL A 66 -5.81 5.08 -7.19
C VAL A 66 -5.42 4.48 -5.85
N TYR A 67 -4.58 5.17 -5.07
CA TYR A 67 -4.23 4.71 -3.73
C TYR A 67 -5.47 4.60 -2.82
N LEU A 68 -6.34 5.61 -2.82
CA LEU A 68 -7.58 5.58 -2.03
C LEU A 68 -8.50 4.44 -2.46
N ILE A 69 -8.65 4.21 -3.77
CA ILE A 69 -9.46 3.13 -4.32
C ILE A 69 -8.89 1.77 -3.93
N LEU A 70 -7.59 1.53 -4.14
CA LEU A 70 -6.96 0.25 -3.79
C LEU A 70 -7.05 -0.02 -2.30
N HIS A 71 -6.86 1.00 -1.48
CA HIS A 71 -6.97 0.87 -0.03
C HIS A 71 -8.43 0.60 0.40
N TRP A 72 -9.41 1.27 -0.20
CA TRP A 72 -10.83 0.99 0.02
C TRP A 72 -11.17 -0.45 -0.38
N ILE A 73 -10.74 -0.91 -1.56
CA ILE A 73 -10.92 -2.30 -2.01
C ILE A 73 -10.29 -3.26 -1.01
N ALA A 74 -9.03 -3.05 -0.62
CA ALA A 74 -8.34 -3.96 0.29
C ALA A 74 -9.04 -4.09 1.66
N ASN A 75 -9.64 -3.00 2.15
CA ASN A 75 -10.32 -3.00 3.43
C ASN A 75 -11.79 -3.48 3.35
N HIS A 76 -12.48 -3.19 2.26
CA HIS A 76 -13.90 -3.52 2.09
C HIS A 76 -14.14 -4.87 1.41
N TRP A 77 -13.16 -5.37 0.66
CA TRP A 77 -13.20 -6.69 0.06
C TRP A 77 -12.89 -7.75 1.12
N ARG A 78 -13.88 -8.08 1.95
CA ARG A 78 -13.87 -9.31 2.75
C ARG A 78 -14.43 -10.43 1.87
N PRO A 79 -13.62 -11.39 1.39
CA PRO A 79 -14.17 -12.53 0.67
C PRO A 79 -15.18 -13.25 1.58
N TYR A 80 -16.38 -13.45 1.05
CA TYR A 80 -17.52 -14.08 1.72
C TYR A 80 -17.09 -15.35 2.48
N GLY A 81 -17.18 -15.37 3.82
CA GLY A 81 -16.92 -16.59 4.60
C GLY A 81 -16.58 -16.45 6.08
N CYS A 82 -16.00 -15.32 6.53
CA CYS A 82 -15.76 -15.07 7.96
C CYS A 82 -16.81 -14.07 8.50
N HIS A 83 -17.95 -14.59 8.95
CA HIS A 83 -18.86 -13.86 9.83
C HIS A 83 -18.33 -14.01 11.27
N ASP A 84 -17.39 -13.16 11.65
CA ASP A 84 -17.32 -12.74 13.05
C ASP A 84 -18.37 -11.63 13.20
N GLU A 85 -19.25 -11.76 14.20
CA GLU A 85 -20.21 -10.74 14.59
C GLU A 85 -19.45 -9.47 14.99
N VAL A 86 -19.23 -8.57 14.03
CA VAL A 86 -18.61 -7.28 14.29
C VAL A 86 -19.65 -6.38 14.94
N ASP A 87 -19.46 -6.12 16.23
CA ASP A 87 -20.23 -5.13 16.99
C ASP A 87 -20.32 -3.79 16.23
N LEU A 88 -21.54 -3.41 15.86
CA LEU A 88 -21.86 -2.16 15.14
C LEU A 88 -21.36 -0.90 15.87
N HIS A 89 -21.07 -0.99 17.17
CA HIS A 89 -20.55 0.11 17.98
C HIS A 89 -19.06 0.44 17.69
N GLU A 90 -18.30 -0.44 17.03
CA GLU A 90 -16.89 -0.20 16.72
C GLU A 90 -16.65 0.63 15.44
N GLN A 91 -17.68 0.79 14.58
CA GLN A 91 -17.55 1.37 13.24
C GLN A 91 -17.08 2.84 13.23
N LYS A 92 -17.46 3.64 14.24
CA LYS A 92 -17.05 5.06 14.34
C LYS A 92 -15.59 5.21 14.81
N SER A 93 -15.06 4.23 15.53
CA SER A 93 -13.64 4.20 15.94
C SER A 93 -12.74 3.75 14.78
N TRP A 94 -13.28 2.88 13.92
CA TRP A 94 -12.57 2.30 12.78
C TRP A 94 -12.09 3.36 11.78
N TRP A 95 -12.95 4.33 11.41
CA TRP A 95 -12.57 5.40 10.46
C TRP A 95 -11.40 6.27 10.96
N ARG A 96 -11.28 6.53 12.26
CA ARG A 96 -10.14 7.28 12.82
C ARG A 96 -8.85 6.46 12.79
N LYS A 97 -8.93 5.18 13.16
CA LYS A 97 -7.78 4.25 13.06
C LYS A 97 -7.31 4.12 11.60
N TYR A 98 -8.26 4.05 10.68
CA TYR A 98 -8.04 4.02 9.22
C TYR A 98 -7.34 5.27 8.70
N ILE A 99 -7.87 6.47 8.98
CA ILE A 99 -7.24 7.72 8.51
C ILE A 99 -5.83 7.86 9.09
N ARG A 100 -5.65 7.46 10.36
CA ARG A 100 -4.35 7.53 11.03
C ARG A 100 -3.32 6.57 10.43
N SER A 101 -3.73 5.37 10.01
CA SER A 101 -2.81 4.42 9.36
C SER A 101 -2.47 4.87 7.94
N VAL A 102 -3.46 5.37 7.19
CA VAL A 102 -3.27 5.88 5.83
C VAL A 102 -2.39 7.13 5.80
N SER A 103 -2.65 8.09 6.69
CA SER A 103 -1.91 9.36 6.71
C SER A 103 -0.44 9.19 7.04
N GLY A 104 -0.08 8.19 7.87
CA GLY A 104 1.31 7.85 8.15
C GLY A 104 2.07 7.44 6.89
N ILE A 105 1.49 6.57 6.07
CA ILE A 105 2.10 6.10 4.82
C ILE A 105 2.18 7.24 3.80
N GLN A 106 1.15 8.10 3.74
CA GLN A 106 1.15 9.25 2.84
C GLN A 106 2.18 10.31 3.24
N LEU A 107 2.39 10.55 4.55
CA LEU A 107 3.44 11.44 5.04
C LEU A 107 4.83 10.97 4.64
N GLU A 108 5.09 9.66 4.70
CA GLU A 108 6.35 9.10 4.22
C GLU A 108 6.55 9.32 2.72
N ARG A 109 5.47 9.23 1.93
CA ARG A 109 5.51 9.52 0.49
C ARG A 109 5.68 11.01 0.20
N LEU A 110 5.08 11.89 1.00
CA LEU A 110 5.19 13.34 0.88
C LEU A 110 6.66 13.79 0.96
N PHE A 111 7.46 13.15 1.82
CA PHE A 111 8.89 13.43 1.92
C PHE A 111 9.69 13.06 0.67
N LEU A 112 9.22 12.06 -0.10
CA LEU A 112 9.83 11.64 -1.36
C LEU A 112 9.37 12.47 -2.57
N PHE A 113 8.29 13.25 -2.44
CA PHE A 113 7.73 14.03 -3.55
C PHE A 113 8.71 14.99 -4.22
N PRO A 114 9.57 15.74 -3.50
CA PRO A 114 10.54 16.62 -4.16
C PRO A 114 11.51 15.86 -5.06
N VAL A 115 11.96 14.68 -4.62
CA VAL A 115 12.87 13.82 -5.40
C VAL A 115 12.12 13.21 -6.59
N PHE A 116 10.89 12.74 -6.35
CA PHE A 116 10.04 12.17 -7.39
C PHE A 116 9.76 13.18 -8.51
N TYR A 117 9.16 14.33 -8.18
CA TYR A 117 8.79 15.33 -9.18
C TYR A 117 10.01 16.01 -9.78
N GLY A 118 11.10 16.20 -9.04
CA GLY A 118 12.35 16.69 -9.62
C GLY A 118 12.88 15.77 -10.72
N THR A 119 12.89 14.46 -10.48
CA THR A 119 13.35 13.47 -11.49
C THR A 119 12.34 13.29 -12.62
N ALA A 120 11.04 13.23 -12.32
CA ALA A 120 9.99 13.06 -13.32
C ALA A 120 9.86 14.29 -14.24
N MET A 121 9.72 15.49 -13.66
CA MET A 121 9.58 16.73 -14.43
C MET A 121 10.86 17.06 -15.19
N GLY A 122 12.03 16.89 -14.57
CA GLY A 122 13.31 17.07 -15.23
C GLY A 122 13.52 16.10 -16.39
N GLY A 123 13.20 14.82 -16.19
CA GLY A 123 13.28 13.80 -17.24
C GLY A 123 12.31 14.06 -18.39
N MET A 124 11.06 14.43 -18.08
CA MET A 124 10.06 14.75 -19.09
C MET A 124 10.46 16.00 -19.89
N TYR A 125 10.90 17.07 -19.20
CA TYR A 125 11.37 18.29 -19.83
C TYR A 125 12.57 18.02 -20.76
N ALA A 126 13.55 17.22 -20.30
CA ALA A 126 14.70 16.85 -21.11
C ALA A 126 14.27 16.04 -22.37
N LEU A 127 13.43 15.03 -22.22
CA LEU A 127 12.95 14.20 -23.34
C LEU A 127 12.19 15.02 -24.39
N MET A 128 11.41 16.01 -23.94
CA MET A 128 10.69 16.94 -24.83
C MET A 128 11.63 17.96 -25.48
N HIS A 129 12.63 18.47 -24.75
CA HIS A 129 13.55 19.48 -25.26
C HIS A 129 14.43 18.95 -26.40
N PHE A 130 14.78 17.66 -26.36
CA PHE A 130 15.57 17.00 -27.41
C PHE A 130 14.71 16.43 -28.56
N ASP A 131 13.39 16.66 -28.55
CA ASP A 131 12.43 16.13 -29.54
C ASP A 131 12.56 14.61 -29.79
N ILE A 132 12.97 13.85 -28.77
CA ILE A 132 13.21 12.42 -28.90
C ILE A 132 11.87 11.66 -28.91
N MET A 133 10.88 12.15 -28.16
CA MET A 133 9.63 11.45 -27.92
C MET A 133 8.42 12.38 -27.85
N ARG A 134 7.27 11.87 -28.32
CA ARG A 134 5.96 12.51 -28.11
C ARG A 134 5.65 12.63 -26.61
N GLU A 135 4.96 13.70 -26.25
CA GLU A 135 4.68 14.14 -24.88
C GLU A 135 4.14 13.03 -23.96
N GLY A 136 3.18 12.22 -24.45
CA GLY A 136 2.60 11.13 -23.67
C GLY A 136 3.57 9.98 -23.38
N TRP A 137 4.56 9.74 -24.25
CA TRP A 137 5.61 8.73 -24.02
C TRP A 137 6.75 9.29 -23.18
N ALA A 138 7.11 10.56 -23.39
CA ALA A 138 8.06 11.26 -22.54
C ALA A 138 7.59 11.29 -21.07
N PHE A 139 6.30 11.59 -20.85
CA PHE A 139 5.65 11.49 -19.54
C PHE A 139 5.78 10.08 -18.96
N ALA A 140 5.30 9.06 -19.68
CA ALA A 140 5.26 7.69 -19.16
C ALA A 140 6.67 7.17 -18.79
N LEU A 141 7.67 7.43 -19.64
CA LEU A 141 9.04 6.99 -19.40
C LEU A 141 9.69 7.75 -18.23
N ALA A 142 9.56 9.09 -18.20
CA ALA A 142 10.15 9.90 -17.14
C ALA A 142 9.55 9.57 -15.77
N PHE A 143 8.23 9.43 -15.69
CA PHE A 143 7.55 9.06 -14.44
C PHE A 143 7.89 7.62 -14.02
N PHE A 144 8.00 6.68 -14.96
CA PHE A 144 8.44 5.33 -14.65
C PHE A 144 9.87 5.30 -14.05
N VAL A 145 10.80 6.04 -14.65
CA VAL A 145 12.18 6.19 -14.13
C VAL A 145 12.15 6.83 -12.73
N ALA A 146 11.34 7.87 -12.52
CA ALA A 146 11.19 8.51 -11.22
C ALA A 146 10.65 7.55 -10.14
N ILE A 147 9.67 6.69 -10.48
CA ILE A 147 9.19 5.62 -9.59
C ILE A 147 10.35 4.70 -9.21
N CYS A 148 11.13 4.21 -10.19
CA CYS A 148 12.26 3.34 -9.92
C CYS A 148 13.30 4.00 -9.00
N VAL A 149 13.69 5.25 -9.29
CA VAL A 149 14.68 6.00 -8.51
C VAL A 149 14.21 6.20 -7.07
N THR A 150 12.98 6.69 -6.88
CA THR A 150 12.44 6.93 -5.53
C THR A 150 12.29 5.64 -4.72
N ARG A 151 11.97 4.51 -5.37
CA ARG A 151 11.92 3.19 -4.72
C ARG A 151 13.29 2.70 -4.27
N ILE A 152 14.31 2.90 -5.10
CA ILE A 152 15.70 2.56 -4.75
C ILE A 152 16.14 3.42 -3.55
N VAL A 153 15.94 4.74 -3.61
CA VAL A 153 16.28 5.67 -2.53
C VAL A 153 15.55 5.32 -1.24
N HIS A 154 14.25 5.07 -1.31
CA HIS A 154 13.44 4.68 -0.14
C HIS A 154 13.91 3.36 0.47
N THR A 155 14.26 2.38 -0.36
CA THR A 155 14.78 1.07 0.10
C THR A 155 16.11 1.25 0.81
N ILE A 156 17.04 2.03 0.24
CA ILE A 156 18.33 2.34 0.87
C ILE A 156 18.12 3.07 2.21
N TYR A 157 17.21 4.05 2.25
CA TYR A 157 16.87 4.77 3.48
C TYR A 157 16.32 3.84 4.57
N TRP A 158 15.42 2.92 4.22
CA TRP A 158 14.91 1.91 5.16
C TRP A 158 16.00 0.95 5.66
N ILE A 159 16.93 0.55 4.79
CA ILE A 159 18.07 -0.30 5.18
C ILE A 159 18.93 0.43 6.20
N LYS A 160 19.25 1.71 5.92
CA LYS A 160 20.13 2.51 6.76
C LYS A 160 19.52 2.86 8.12
N THR A 161 18.21 3.10 8.19
CA THR A 161 17.52 3.46 9.43
C THR A 161 17.19 2.28 10.33
N GLY A 162 17.42 1.04 9.88
CA GLY A 162 17.22 -0.16 10.72
C GLY A 162 15.76 -0.47 11.05
N ARG A 163 14.78 0.23 10.45
CA ARG A 163 13.34 0.03 10.64
C ARG A 163 12.87 -1.41 10.35
N PHE A 164 13.66 -2.20 9.63
CA PHE A 164 13.39 -3.62 9.39
C PHE A 164 13.42 -4.49 10.65
N ARG A 165 14.17 -4.10 11.70
CA ARG A 165 14.16 -4.87 12.96
C ARG A 165 12.83 -4.72 13.69
N THR A 166 12.25 -3.52 13.69
CA THR A 166 11.03 -3.22 14.43
C THR A 166 9.80 -3.94 13.87
N ILE A 167 9.69 -4.09 12.55
CA ILE A 167 8.57 -4.81 11.93
C ILE A 167 8.61 -6.32 12.27
N LYS A 168 9.81 -6.93 12.28
CA LYS A 168 9.94 -8.34 12.70
C LYS A 168 9.55 -8.55 14.16
N ILE A 169 9.89 -7.61 15.03
CA ILE A 169 9.54 -7.66 16.46
C ILE A 169 8.02 -7.52 16.63
N ALA A 170 7.40 -6.54 15.97
CA ALA A 170 5.95 -6.31 16.09
C ALA A 170 5.09 -7.48 15.58
N VAL A 171 5.51 -8.18 14.50
CA VAL A 171 4.81 -9.39 14.04
C VAL A 171 5.00 -10.54 15.03
N SER A 172 6.23 -10.72 15.54
CA SER A 172 6.50 -11.76 16.54
C SER A 172 5.74 -11.55 17.84
N ASP A 173 5.56 -10.31 18.28
CA ASP A 173 4.82 -9.98 19.50
C ASP A 173 3.30 -10.19 19.31
N ALA A 174 2.76 -9.83 18.14
CA ALA A 174 1.36 -10.08 17.81
C ALA A 174 1.04 -11.58 17.73
N ASP A 175 1.94 -12.38 17.15
CA ASP A 175 1.80 -13.85 17.10
C ASP A 175 1.86 -14.46 18.51
N MET A 176 2.69 -13.92 19.41
CA MET A 176 2.75 -14.36 20.81
C MET A 176 1.48 -13.98 21.59
N GLU A 177 0.96 -12.76 21.43
CA GLU A 177 -0.27 -12.32 22.10
C GLU A 177 -1.51 -13.12 21.64
N GLN A 178 -1.58 -13.46 20.35
CA GLN A 178 -2.68 -14.28 19.81
C GLN A 178 -2.61 -15.74 20.31
N ASN A 179 -1.39 -16.29 20.43
CA ASN A 179 -1.18 -17.63 20.96
C ASN A 179 -1.53 -17.71 22.46
N ASP A 180 -1.23 -16.66 23.23
CA ASP A 180 -1.56 -16.59 24.67
C ASP A 180 -3.08 -16.54 24.90
N LYS A 181 -3.80 -15.68 24.17
CA LYS A 181 -5.28 -15.57 24.25
C LYS A 181 -6.00 -16.86 23.83
N GLY A 182 -5.48 -17.57 22.83
CA GLY A 182 -6.02 -18.87 22.41
C GLY A 182 -5.82 -20.00 23.43
N SER A 183 -4.78 -19.91 24.26
CA SER A 183 -4.46 -20.92 25.28
C SER A 183 -5.29 -20.77 26.56
N GLY A 184 -5.62 -19.52 26.96
CA GLY A 184 -6.43 -19.23 28.14
C GLY A 184 -7.90 -19.66 27.99
N GLN A 185 -8.48 -19.49 26.80
CA GLN A 185 -9.90 -19.79 26.56
C GLN A 185 -10.19 -21.30 26.48
N LYS A 186 -9.20 -22.13 26.12
CA LYS A 186 -9.34 -23.59 26.25
C LYS A 186 -9.28 -24.06 27.71
N ARG A 187 -8.66 -23.32 28.62
CA ARG A 187 -8.50 -23.77 30.01
C ARG A 187 -9.78 -23.61 30.85
N SER A 188 -10.63 -22.62 30.54
CA SER A 188 -11.91 -22.44 31.23
C SER A 188 -13.01 -23.39 30.75
N GLN A 189 -12.84 -24.08 29.62
CA GLN A 189 -13.86 -24.99 29.08
C GLN A 189 -13.70 -26.45 29.54
N TRP A 190 -12.60 -26.81 30.21
CA TRP A 190 -12.36 -28.16 30.77
C TRP A 190 -12.47 -28.22 32.31
N GLY A 191 -12.99 -27.16 32.95
CA GLY A 191 -12.95 -26.99 34.42
C GLY A 191 -14.25 -27.22 35.18
N GLU A 192 -15.38 -27.45 34.51
CA GLU A 192 -16.68 -27.62 35.18
C GLU A 192 -17.36 -28.90 34.70
N ASP A 193 -16.82 -30.05 35.13
CA ASP A 193 -17.65 -31.25 35.26
C ASP A 193 -18.49 -31.07 36.54
N PRO A 194 -19.82 -30.85 36.45
CA PRO A 194 -20.66 -30.84 37.64
C PRO A 194 -20.60 -32.23 38.26
N ALA A 195 -20.17 -32.28 39.52
CA ALA A 195 -20.12 -33.47 40.35
C ALA A 195 -21.38 -34.35 40.15
N GLY A 196 -21.17 -35.55 39.62
CA GLY A 196 -22.23 -36.53 39.40
C GLY A 196 -22.94 -36.86 40.72
N PRO A 197 -24.28 -36.94 40.73
CA PRO A 197 -25.03 -37.25 41.95
C PRO A 197 -24.87 -38.72 42.34
N GLY A 198 -24.30 -38.94 43.53
CA GLY A 198 -24.74 -39.93 44.50
C GLY A 198 -24.81 -41.40 44.05
N ALA A 199 -23.67 -42.10 44.05
CA ALA A 199 -23.65 -43.54 44.15
C ALA A 199 -24.17 -43.99 45.54
N GLN A 200 -25.36 -44.58 45.57
CA GLN A 200 -25.95 -45.23 46.74
C GLN A 200 -25.16 -46.50 47.10
N ARG A 201 -24.78 -46.65 48.37
CA ARG A 201 -24.22 -47.90 48.92
C ARG A 201 -25.37 -48.82 49.36
N PRO A 202 -25.38 -50.10 48.95
CA PRO A 202 -26.21 -51.10 49.61
C PRO A 202 -25.54 -51.60 50.90
N LEU A 203 -26.37 -51.85 51.92
CA LEU A 203 -26.02 -52.51 53.18
C LEU A 203 -25.97 -54.04 53.01
#